data_AF-D8RYL8-F1
#
_entry.id   AF-D8RYL8-F1
#
_cell.length_a   1.000
_cell.length_b   1.000
_cell.length_c   1.000
_cell.angle_alpha   90.00
_cell.angle_beta   90.00
_cell.angle_gamma   90.00
#
_symmetry.space_group_name_H-M   'P 1'
#
loop_
_entity.id
_entity.type
_entity.pdbx_description
1 polymer ?
#
loop_
_entity_poly.entity_id
_entity_poly.type
_entity_poly.pdbx_seq_one_letter_code
_entity_poly.pdbx_strand_id
1 'polypeptide(L)'
;MESFCKDESTVGIEMQITNVEESNNFTAGRSIQEKITGAFLVGGSSFDAWLTTTTAQVAQVLLTLPHTLAQMGITSGIGFQLLYGALGCWSCYITMCLYMDYVAILERHNARRKNHIIQWYEVLDGHLGRWWRASGLLFNCALMVSSATIQLIACANTIWYMNNSLDKRTWTYIFGALCFLTVLIPTARNYRLWVFIGIFMTTYTAWYFTIASIFFEKHDKHVQHSGPVSKIQYFTGATNNIYTFGNHALTLEIVEAMDKPRKYKITNVYAILYIFTLTLPSAFIEFAAFVVPVFAMWEKLLGIHCSQNYILKSIMLPFFGSINSVVGAIISSIGVYILPCLAFMVIRRHKESREV
;
A
#
# COMPACT_ATOMS: atom_id res chain seq x y z
N MET A 1 16.29 -51.67 -6.53
CA MET A 1 15.49 -50.60 -5.91
C MET A 1 15.95 -50.22 -4.50
N GLU A 2 16.92 -50.93 -3.89
CA GLU A 2 17.52 -50.53 -2.59
C GLU A 2 18.93 -49.93 -2.67
N SER A 3 19.60 -49.96 -3.84
CA SER A 3 20.94 -49.36 -4.01
C SER A 3 20.91 -47.87 -4.37
N PHE A 4 19.75 -47.31 -4.75
CA PHE A 4 19.64 -45.91 -5.21
C PHE A 4 19.23 -44.94 -4.09
N CYS A 5 18.82 -45.46 -2.93
CA CYS A 5 18.33 -44.67 -1.80
C CYS A 5 19.42 -44.27 -0.79
N LYS A 6 20.64 -44.84 -0.90
CA LYS A 6 21.78 -44.49 -0.03
C LYS A 6 22.62 -43.32 -0.56
N ASP A 7 22.59 -43.05 -1.86
CA ASP A 7 23.38 -41.94 -2.43
C ASP A 7 22.71 -40.58 -2.24
N GLU A 8 21.38 -40.47 -2.35
CA GLU A 8 20.67 -39.20 -2.13
C GLU A 8 20.76 -38.68 -0.69
N SER A 9 20.78 -39.58 0.32
CA SER A 9 20.95 -39.17 1.71
C SER A 9 22.36 -38.66 2.01
N THR A 10 23.37 -39.23 1.35
CA THR A 10 24.78 -38.90 1.59
C THR A 10 25.14 -37.58 0.89
N VAL A 11 24.64 -37.37 -0.33
CA VAL A 11 24.75 -36.10 -1.07
C VAL A 11 24.00 -34.96 -0.36
N GLY A 12 22.81 -35.23 0.20
CA GLY A 12 22.06 -34.23 0.98
C GLY A 12 22.77 -33.80 2.28
N ILE A 13 23.49 -34.71 2.93
CA ILE A 13 24.25 -34.44 4.16
C ILE A 13 25.55 -33.69 3.83
N GLU A 14 26.30 -34.09 2.79
CA GLU A 14 27.51 -33.36 2.37
C GLU A 14 27.20 -31.93 1.91
N MET A 15 26.09 -31.72 1.21
CA MET A 15 25.63 -30.39 0.78
C MET A 15 25.16 -29.53 1.96
N GLN A 16 24.57 -30.13 3.00
CA GLN A 16 24.25 -29.40 4.24
C GLN A 16 25.51 -29.05 5.04
N ILE A 17 26.49 -29.96 5.14
CA ILE A 17 27.73 -29.72 5.89
C ILE A 17 28.59 -28.65 5.20
N THR A 18 28.72 -28.67 3.88
CA THR A 18 29.41 -27.59 3.13
C THR A 18 28.70 -26.25 3.28
N ASN A 19 27.36 -26.20 3.18
CA ASN A 19 26.63 -24.95 3.42
C ASN A 19 26.75 -24.45 4.86
N VAL A 20 26.87 -25.35 5.85
CA VAL A 20 27.08 -24.99 7.27
C VAL A 20 28.50 -24.51 7.52
N GLU A 21 29.52 -25.15 6.97
CA GLU A 21 30.92 -24.70 7.06
C GLU A 21 31.17 -23.40 6.30
N GLU A 22 30.56 -23.21 5.13
CA GLU A 22 30.64 -21.95 4.37
C GLU A 22 29.87 -20.83 5.10
N SER A 23 28.73 -21.12 5.74
CA SER A 23 28.02 -20.17 6.59
C SER A 23 28.77 -19.82 7.88
N ASN A 24 29.44 -20.80 8.50
CA ASN A 24 30.19 -20.61 9.74
C ASN A 24 31.49 -19.82 9.47
N ASN A 25 32.19 -20.11 8.37
CA ASN A 25 33.36 -19.32 7.94
C ASN A 25 32.98 -17.91 7.46
N PHE A 26 31.79 -17.72 6.88
CA PHE A 26 31.28 -16.40 6.49
C PHE A 26 30.86 -15.53 7.68
N THR A 27 30.43 -16.15 8.80
CA THR A 27 30.07 -15.41 10.02
C THR A 27 31.26 -14.95 10.87
N ALA A 28 32.43 -15.58 10.73
CA ALA A 28 33.59 -15.33 11.58
C ALA A 28 34.41 -14.07 11.20
N GLY A 29 34.16 -13.45 10.04
CA GLY A 29 35.03 -12.39 9.48
C GLY A 29 34.36 -11.06 9.11
N ARG A 30 33.09 -10.80 9.48
CA ARG A 30 32.42 -9.55 9.06
C ARG A 30 32.86 -8.33 9.87
N SER A 31 33.39 -7.32 9.17
CA SER A 31 33.76 -6.01 9.73
C SER A 31 32.55 -5.35 10.42
N ILE A 32 32.78 -4.54 11.45
CA ILE A 32 31.73 -3.76 12.12
C ILE A 32 30.95 -2.91 11.10
N GLN A 33 31.62 -2.39 10.06
CA GLN A 33 30.96 -1.68 8.96
C GLN A 33 29.99 -2.57 8.17
N GLU A 34 30.32 -3.84 7.92
CA GLU A 34 29.42 -4.76 7.23
C GLU A 34 28.23 -5.18 8.11
N LYS A 35 28.44 -5.26 9.44
CA LYS A 35 27.36 -5.49 10.40
C LYS A 35 26.42 -4.28 10.48
N ILE A 36 26.96 -3.06 10.49
CA ILE A 36 26.18 -1.82 10.46
C ILE A 36 25.45 -1.67 9.11
N THR A 37 26.14 -1.88 7.99
CA THR A 37 25.56 -1.84 6.64
C THR A 37 24.49 -2.92 6.48
N GLY A 38 24.73 -4.14 6.96
CA GLY A 38 23.75 -5.22 6.97
C GLY A 38 22.54 -4.92 7.85
N ALA A 39 22.72 -4.26 9.00
CA ALA A 39 21.63 -3.92 9.91
C ALA A 39 20.77 -2.74 9.42
N PHE A 40 21.36 -1.74 8.75
CA PHE A 40 20.67 -0.51 8.36
C PHE A 40 20.28 -0.44 6.87
N LEU A 41 21.03 -1.11 5.98
CA LEU A 41 20.88 -0.95 4.53
C LEU A 41 20.45 -2.24 3.82
N VAL A 42 20.66 -3.43 4.39
CA VAL A 42 20.22 -4.69 3.77
C VAL A 42 18.99 -5.22 4.51
N GLY A 43 17.84 -5.15 3.85
CA GLY A 43 16.58 -5.73 4.32
C GLY A 43 16.32 -7.13 3.75
N GLY A 44 15.35 -7.82 4.36
CA GLY A 44 14.90 -9.16 3.94
C GLY A 44 14.09 -9.89 5.00
N SER A 45 14.14 -9.40 6.24
CA SER A 45 13.39 -9.95 7.35
C SER A 45 11.88 -9.67 7.23
N SER A 46 11.07 -10.43 7.97
CA SER A 46 9.63 -10.16 8.10
C SER A 46 9.33 -8.78 8.68
N PHE A 47 10.26 -8.20 9.45
CA PHE A 47 10.14 -6.85 9.99
C PHE A 47 10.39 -5.80 8.90
N ASP A 48 11.37 -6.00 8.03
CA ASP A 48 11.63 -5.08 6.90
C ASP A 48 10.45 -5.09 5.90
N ALA A 49 9.85 -6.27 5.69
CA ALA A 49 8.63 -6.40 4.89
C ALA A 49 7.43 -5.72 5.57
N TRP A 50 7.30 -5.84 6.90
CA TRP A 50 6.27 -5.13 7.67
C TRP A 50 6.43 -3.62 7.54
N LEU A 51 7.65 -3.12 7.75
CA LEU A 51 8.01 -1.71 7.59
C LEU A 51 7.63 -1.20 6.20
N THR A 52 8.05 -1.92 5.15
CA THR A 52 7.83 -1.49 3.75
C THR A 52 6.35 -1.50 3.40
N THR A 53 5.65 -2.58 3.78
CA THR A 53 4.20 -2.72 3.53
C THR A 53 3.42 -1.61 4.23
N THR A 54 3.76 -1.35 5.49
CA THR A 54 3.09 -0.34 6.30
C THR A 54 3.32 1.06 5.74
N THR A 55 4.57 1.45 5.49
CA THR A 55 4.90 2.77 4.94
C THR A 55 4.24 3.01 3.57
N ALA A 56 4.21 1.98 2.71
CA ALA A 56 3.58 2.07 1.39
C ALA A 56 2.05 2.27 1.45
N GLN A 57 1.40 1.86 2.55
CA GLN A 57 -0.05 1.96 2.71
C GLN A 57 -0.46 3.20 3.52
N VAL A 58 0.20 3.50 4.64
CA VAL A 58 -0.23 4.56 5.60
C VAL A 58 -0.34 5.95 4.96
N ALA A 59 0.63 6.33 4.10
CA ALA A 59 0.70 7.70 3.57
C ALA A 59 -0.54 8.09 2.75
N GLN A 60 -1.06 7.17 1.93
CA GLN A 60 -2.26 7.39 1.14
C GLN A 60 -3.52 7.45 2.03
N VAL A 61 -3.56 6.60 3.05
CA VAL A 61 -4.70 6.44 3.93
C VAL A 61 -4.95 7.70 4.77
N LEU A 62 -3.89 8.25 5.38
CA LEU A 62 -4.04 9.36 6.33
C LEU A 62 -4.60 10.65 5.68
N LEU A 63 -4.28 10.90 4.41
CA LEU A 63 -4.69 12.12 3.70
C LEU A 63 -6.16 12.13 3.26
N THR A 64 -6.82 10.98 3.19
CA THR A 64 -8.16 10.84 2.57
C THR A 64 -9.26 10.45 3.55
N LEU A 65 -8.90 9.86 4.69
CA LEU A 65 -9.86 9.26 5.61
C LEU A 65 -10.83 10.23 6.29
N PRO A 66 -10.41 11.40 6.83
CA PRO A 66 -11.33 12.31 7.51
C PRO A 66 -12.46 12.78 6.58
N HIS A 67 -12.10 13.13 5.35
CA HIS A 67 -13.06 13.48 4.30
C HIS A 67 -13.95 12.29 3.90
N THR A 68 -13.39 11.09 3.84
CA THR A 68 -14.15 9.87 3.52
C THR A 68 -15.18 9.53 4.60
N LEU A 69 -14.81 9.66 5.88
CA LEU A 69 -15.75 9.51 6.99
C LEU A 69 -16.82 10.60 6.97
N ALA A 70 -16.48 11.83 6.54
CA ALA A 70 -17.48 12.88 6.35
C ALA A 70 -18.49 12.57 5.25
N GLN A 71 -18.04 11.94 4.17
CA GLN A 71 -18.90 11.57 3.06
C GLN A 71 -19.79 10.37 3.34
N MET A 72 -19.33 9.40 4.13
CA MET A 72 -20.04 8.13 4.40
C MET A 72 -20.79 8.13 5.75
N GLY A 73 -20.44 9.05 6.65
CA GLY A 73 -20.77 8.97 8.07
C GLY A 73 -19.85 7.99 8.81
N ILE A 74 -19.57 8.28 10.08
CA ILE A 74 -18.58 7.56 10.90
C ILE A 74 -18.85 6.05 10.94
N THR A 75 -20.07 5.65 11.28
CA THR A 75 -20.41 4.23 11.48
C THR A 75 -20.18 3.41 10.22
N SER A 76 -20.66 3.91 9.08
CA SER A 76 -20.49 3.20 7.82
C SER A 76 -19.04 3.30 7.33
N GLY A 77 -18.38 4.44 7.48
CA GLY A 77 -16.98 4.63 7.11
C GLY A 77 -16.04 3.69 7.86
N ILE A 78 -16.19 3.54 9.18
CA ILE A 78 -15.45 2.56 9.99
C ILE A 78 -15.79 1.13 9.56
N GLY A 79 -17.07 0.82 9.34
CA GLY A 79 -17.49 -0.50 8.88
C GLY A 79 -16.84 -0.89 7.54
N PHE A 80 -16.83 0.03 6.58
CA PHE A 80 -16.18 -0.18 5.29
C PHE A 80 -14.65 -0.21 5.38
N GLN A 81 -14.04 0.55 6.30
CA GLN A 81 -12.61 0.49 6.55
C GLN A 81 -12.16 -0.89 7.07
N LEU A 82 -12.91 -1.47 8.01
CA LEU A 82 -12.66 -2.83 8.50
C LEU A 82 -12.90 -3.87 7.40
N LEU A 83 -13.99 -3.74 6.65
CA LEU A 83 -14.32 -4.63 5.53
C LEU A 83 -13.23 -4.62 4.45
N TYR A 84 -12.81 -3.44 3.99
CA TYR A 84 -11.81 -3.34 2.92
C TYR A 84 -10.41 -3.69 3.40
N GLY A 85 -10.06 -3.47 4.67
CA GLY A 85 -8.83 -4.03 5.23
C GLY A 85 -8.85 -5.57 5.26
N ALA A 86 -9.99 -6.19 5.59
CA ALA A 86 -10.14 -7.64 5.53
C ALA A 86 -10.10 -8.18 4.08
N LEU A 87 -10.80 -7.53 3.15
CA LEU A 87 -10.75 -7.86 1.72
C LEU A 87 -9.36 -7.67 1.13
N GLY A 88 -8.62 -6.66 1.60
CA GLY A 88 -7.23 -6.44 1.18
C GLY A 88 -6.31 -7.55 1.67
N CYS A 89 -6.43 -7.96 2.95
CA CYS A 89 -5.76 -9.16 3.47
C CYS A 89 -6.08 -10.42 2.65
N TRP A 90 -7.35 -10.60 2.30
CA TRP A 90 -7.81 -11.73 1.49
C TRP A 90 -7.20 -11.72 0.07
N SER A 91 -7.25 -10.58 -0.62
CA SER A 91 -6.66 -10.43 -1.95
C SER A 91 -5.14 -10.66 -1.93
N CYS A 92 -4.44 -10.10 -0.93
CA CYS A 92 -3.02 -10.33 -0.72
C CYS A 92 -2.71 -11.82 -0.50
N TYR A 93 -3.54 -12.52 0.27
CA TYR A 93 -3.39 -13.96 0.50
C TYR A 93 -3.54 -14.78 -0.78
N ILE A 94 -4.57 -14.50 -1.59
CA ILE A 94 -4.77 -15.16 -2.89
C ILE A 94 -3.57 -14.91 -3.81
N THR A 95 -3.13 -13.65 -3.91
CA THR A 95 -1.99 -13.24 -4.74
C THR A 95 -0.71 -13.98 -4.31
N MET A 96 -0.51 -14.14 -3.00
CA MET A 96 0.58 -14.93 -2.43
C MET A 96 0.52 -16.41 -2.81
N CYS A 97 -0.66 -17.04 -2.78
CA CYS A 97 -0.82 -18.43 -3.21
C CYS A 97 -0.38 -18.59 -4.68
N LEU A 98 -0.87 -17.72 -5.57
CA LEU A 98 -0.53 -17.76 -7.00
C LEU A 98 0.97 -17.55 -7.26
N TYR A 99 1.59 -16.65 -6.51
CA TYR A 99 3.03 -16.43 -6.55
C TYR A 99 3.81 -17.65 -6.09
N MET A 100 3.43 -18.28 -4.97
CA MET A 100 4.13 -19.47 -4.48
C MET A 100 4.03 -20.63 -5.47
N ASP A 101 2.86 -20.80 -6.11
CA ASP A 101 2.67 -21.79 -7.18
C ASP A 101 3.58 -21.49 -8.37
N TYR A 102 3.69 -20.22 -8.78
CA TYR A 102 4.56 -19.80 -9.87
C TYR A 102 6.05 -20.04 -9.55
N VAL A 103 6.50 -19.69 -8.35
CA VAL A 103 7.87 -19.96 -7.89
C VAL A 103 8.17 -21.45 -7.89
N ALA A 104 7.24 -22.29 -7.43
CA ALA A 104 7.41 -23.74 -7.45
C ALA A 104 7.58 -24.29 -8.88
N ILE A 105 6.85 -23.74 -9.86
CA ILE A 105 7.02 -24.08 -11.28
C ILE A 105 8.42 -23.67 -11.77
N LEU A 106 8.86 -22.44 -11.47
CA LEU A 106 10.18 -21.96 -11.90
C LEU A 106 11.33 -22.79 -11.31
N GLU A 107 11.20 -23.21 -10.05
CA GLU A 107 12.19 -24.05 -9.37
C GLU A 107 12.24 -25.46 -9.99
N ARG A 108 11.09 -26.06 -10.32
CA ARG A 108 11.03 -27.35 -11.02
C ARG A 108 11.70 -27.33 -12.40
N HIS A 109 11.58 -26.21 -13.12
CA HIS A 109 12.19 -26.03 -14.44
C HIS A 109 13.61 -25.44 -14.39
N ASN A 110 14.17 -25.23 -13.19
CA ASN A 110 15.46 -24.57 -12.98
C ASN A 110 15.58 -23.21 -13.73
N ALA A 111 14.47 -22.50 -13.85
CA ALA A 111 14.35 -21.24 -14.58
C ALA A 111 14.40 -20.01 -13.64
N ARG A 112 14.55 -20.23 -12.33
CA ARG A 112 14.55 -19.16 -11.32
C ARG A 112 15.84 -18.34 -11.37
N ARG A 113 15.73 -17.05 -11.73
CA ARG A 113 16.84 -16.10 -11.73
C ARG A 113 16.93 -15.37 -10.40
N LYS A 114 18.06 -15.50 -9.69
CA LYS A 114 18.28 -14.86 -8.37
C LYS A 114 18.27 -13.33 -8.39
N ASN A 115 18.57 -12.71 -9.54
CA ASN A 115 18.65 -11.25 -9.69
C ASN A 115 17.40 -10.64 -10.34
N HIS A 116 16.31 -11.40 -10.47
CA HIS A 116 15.09 -10.96 -11.14
C HIS A 116 13.97 -10.82 -10.11
N ILE A 117 13.35 -9.64 -10.05
CA ILE A 117 12.19 -9.41 -9.19
C ILE A 117 10.94 -9.86 -9.94
N ILE A 118 10.26 -10.88 -9.42
CA ILE A 118 9.02 -11.40 -10.00
C ILE A 118 7.91 -10.38 -9.78
N GLN A 119 7.29 -9.95 -10.88
CA GLN A 119 6.17 -9.00 -10.85
C GLN A 119 4.83 -9.69 -11.11
N TRP A 120 3.73 -9.03 -10.74
CA TRP A 120 2.38 -9.59 -10.83
C TRP A 120 1.97 -10.05 -12.23
N TYR A 121 2.29 -9.28 -13.27
CA TYR A 121 1.95 -9.67 -14.63
C TYR A 121 2.71 -10.92 -15.10
N GLU A 122 3.89 -11.23 -14.53
CA GLU A 122 4.66 -12.43 -14.86
C GLU A 122 4.03 -13.67 -14.23
N VAL A 123 3.56 -13.54 -12.99
CA VAL A 123 2.77 -14.60 -12.33
C VAL A 123 1.51 -14.92 -13.15
N LEU A 124 0.84 -13.90 -13.66
CA LEU A 124 -0.32 -14.07 -14.53
C LEU A 124 0.05 -14.70 -15.89
N ASP A 125 1.18 -14.33 -16.48
CA ASP A 125 1.69 -14.93 -17.73
C ASP A 125 1.97 -16.43 -17.54
N GLY A 126 2.64 -16.76 -16.44
CA GLY A 126 3.06 -18.12 -16.13
C GLY A 126 1.92 -19.12 -15.96
N HIS A 127 0.78 -18.67 -15.45
CA HIS A 127 -0.37 -19.54 -15.20
C HIS A 127 -1.45 -19.48 -16.27
N LEU A 128 -1.71 -18.30 -16.84
CA LEU A 128 -2.91 -18.03 -17.65
C LEU A 128 -2.60 -17.48 -19.05
N GLY A 129 -1.34 -17.15 -19.32
CA GLY A 129 -0.85 -16.72 -20.62
C GLY A 129 -1.01 -15.22 -20.94
N ARG A 130 -0.71 -14.89 -22.19
CA ARG A 130 -0.41 -13.52 -22.65
C ARG A 130 -1.53 -12.48 -22.42
N TRP A 131 -2.80 -12.87 -22.54
CA TRP A 131 -3.93 -11.93 -22.35
C TRP A 131 -4.10 -11.52 -20.87
N TRP A 132 -3.80 -12.43 -19.95
CA TRP A 132 -3.80 -12.16 -18.52
C TRP A 132 -2.59 -11.33 -18.11
N ARG A 133 -1.43 -11.59 -18.71
CA ARG A 133 -0.26 -10.72 -18.59
C ARG A 133 -0.57 -9.28 -19.01
N ALA A 134 -1.17 -9.09 -20.19
CA ALA A 134 -1.50 -7.76 -20.70
C ALA A 134 -2.47 -7.01 -19.75
N SER A 135 -3.49 -7.72 -19.26
CA SER A 135 -4.45 -7.17 -18.30
C SER A 135 -3.77 -6.79 -16.98
N GLY A 136 -2.96 -7.69 -16.41
CA GLY A 136 -2.20 -7.43 -15.19
C GLY A 136 -1.25 -6.24 -15.33
N LEU A 137 -0.54 -6.14 -16.45
CA LEU A 137 0.37 -5.03 -16.73
C LEU A 137 -0.38 -3.70 -16.85
N LEU A 138 -1.50 -3.67 -17.58
CA LEU A 138 -2.33 -2.48 -17.76
C LEU A 138 -2.81 -1.93 -16.41
N PHE A 139 -3.44 -2.77 -15.59
CA PHE A 139 -3.98 -2.34 -14.29
C PHE A 139 -2.86 -1.99 -13.30
N ASN A 140 -1.76 -2.74 -13.29
CA ASN A 140 -0.64 -2.44 -12.39
C ASN A 140 0.03 -1.11 -12.76
N CYS A 141 0.28 -0.86 -14.04
CA CYS A 141 0.81 0.41 -14.52
C CYS A 141 -0.13 1.58 -14.21
N ALA A 142 -1.43 1.42 -14.46
CA ALA A 142 -2.43 2.43 -14.19
C ALA A 142 -2.51 2.77 -12.68
N LEU A 143 -2.41 1.78 -11.80
CA LEU A 143 -2.31 1.99 -10.35
C LEU A 143 -1.05 2.76 -9.98
N MET A 144 0.13 2.36 -10.47
CA MET A 144 1.39 3.02 -10.12
C MET A 144 1.44 4.48 -10.59
N VAL A 145 1.00 4.77 -11.82
CA VAL A 145 0.93 6.13 -12.35
C VAL A 145 -0.04 6.99 -11.53
N SER A 146 -1.19 6.43 -11.17
CA SER A 146 -2.19 7.12 -10.35
C SER A 146 -1.66 7.41 -8.95
N SER A 147 -1.09 6.41 -8.28
CA SER A 147 -0.47 6.56 -6.95
C SER A 147 0.63 7.61 -6.95
N ALA A 148 1.55 7.55 -7.91
CA ALA A 148 2.63 8.54 -8.05
C ALA A 148 2.08 9.95 -8.25
N THR A 149 1.07 10.10 -9.12
CA THR A 149 0.42 11.39 -9.39
C THR A 149 -0.25 11.97 -8.14
N ILE A 150 -1.02 11.15 -7.42
CA ILE A 150 -1.71 11.53 -6.18
C ILE A 150 -0.71 11.99 -5.12
N GLN A 151 0.37 11.24 -4.92
CA GLN A 151 1.41 11.57 -3.94
C GLN A 151 2.15 12.85 -4.30
N LEU A 152 2.51 13.02 -5.58
CA LEU A 152 3.19 14.22 -6.07
C LEU A 152 2.35 15.49 -5.84
N ILE A 153 1.06 15.43 -6.15
CA ILE A 153 0.11 16.54 -5.92
C ILE A 153 -0.02 16.84 -4.43
N ALA A 154 -0.10 15.80 -3.59
CA ALA A 154 -0.18 15.97 -2.14
C ALA A 154 1.07 16.67 -1.58
N CYS A 155 2.27 16.21 -1.92
CA CYS A 155 3.53 16.82 -1.48
C CYS A 155 3.65 18.29 -1.91
N ALA A 156 3.33 18.59 -3.18
CA ALA A 156 3.40 19.94 -3.71
C ALA A 156 2.42 20.89 -3.01
N ASN A 157 1.19 20.43 -2.72
CA ASN A 157 0.20 21.23 -2.01
C ASN A 157 0.64 21.53 -0.57
N THR A 158 1.15 20.53 0.16
CA THR A 158 1.61 20.70 1.55
C THR A 158 2.68 21.78 1.66
N ILE A 159 3.63 21.79 0.72
CA ILE A 159 4.76 22.73 0.78
C ILE A 159 4.37 24.12 0.31
N TRP A 160 3.47 24.21 -0.66
CA TRP A 160 2.88 25.49 -1.04
C TRP A 160 2.18 26.18 0.16
N TYR A 161 1.52 25.42 1.03
CA TYR A 161 0.93 25.98 2.26
C TYR A 161 1.97 26.47 3.28
N MET A 162 3.15 25.85 3.33
CA MET A 162 4.24 26.29 4.20
C MET A 162 5.03 27.46 3.59
N ASN A 163 5.14 27.47 2.25
CA ASN A 163 5.91 28.45 1.50
C ASN A 163 5.24 28.72 0.13
N ASN A 164 4.54 29.85 0.05
CA ASN A 164 3.80 30.28 -1.13
C ASN A 164 4.63 31.13 -2.11
N SER A 165 5.96 31.19 -1.96
CA SER A 165 6.86 31.95 -2.86
C SER A 165 6.89 31.45 -4.30
N LEU A 166 6.59 30.17 -4.52
CA LEU A 166 6.52 29.55 -5.85
C LEU A 166 5.12 29.02 -6.11
N ASP A 167 4.74 28.99 -7.40
CA ASP A 167 3.47 28.38 -7.83
C ASP A 167 3.42 26.88 -7.49
N LYS A 168 2.21 26.37 -7.21
CA LYS A 168 1.96 24.95 -6.93
C LYS A 168 2.55 24.01 -7.99
N ARG A 169 2.49 24.42 -9.27
CA ARG A 169 3.04 23.64 -10.38
C ARG A 169 4.58 23.57 -10.33
N THR A 170 5.24 24.66 -9.97
CA THR A 170 6.70 24.69 -9.81
C THR A 170 7.14 23.81 -8.64
N TRP A 171 6.43 23.86 -7.51
CA TRP A 171 6.65 22.94 -6.40
C TRP A 171 6.47 21.46 -6.80
N THR A 172 5.48 21.18 -7.65
CA THR A 172 5.23 19.85 -8.20
C THR A 172 6.42 19.33 -9.01
N TYR A 173 7.03 20.19 -9.85
CA TYR A 173 8.22 19.80 -10.62
C TYR A 173 9.45 19.58 -9.75
N ILE A 174 9.67 20.44 -8.75
CA ILE A 174 10.79 20.30 -7.79
C ILE A 174 10.67 18.98 -7.04
N PHE A 175 9.49 18.68 -6.47
CA PHE A 175 9.26 17.43 -5.75
C PHE A 175 9.32 16.22 -6.67
N GLY A 176 8.83 16.31 -7.89
CA GLY A 176 8.95 15.25 -8.89
C GLY A 176 10.41 14.90 -9.17
N ALA A 177 11.26 15.91 -9.37
CA ALA A 177 12.68 15.71 -9.58
C ALA A 177 13.36 15.07 -8.36
N LEU A 178 13.02 15.50 -7.14
CA LEU A 178 13.55 14.91 -5.91
C LEU A 178 13.10 13.46 -5.71
N CYS A 179 11.81 13.15 -5.91
CA CYS A 179 11.28 11.80 -5.83
C CYS A 179 11.88 10.89 -6.90
N PHE A 180 12.21 11.41 -8.09
CA PHE A 180 12.85 10.63 -9.14
C PHE A 180 14.24 10.10 -8.75
N LEU A 181 14.95 10.76 -7.83
CA LEU A 181 16.24 10.28 -7.32
C LEU A 181 16.13 8.91 -6.64
N THR A 182 14.93 8.51 -6.19
CA THR A 182 14.69 7.19 -5.60
C THR A 182 14.88 6.03 -6.60
N VAL A 183 14.86 6.31 -7.91
CA VAL A 183 15.20 5.34 -8.97
C VAL A 183 16.64 4.83 -8.86
N LEU A 184 17.53 5.61 -8.22
CA LEU A 184 18.91 5.20 -7.98
C LEU A 184 19.04 4.09 -6.92
N ILE A 185 17.97 3.79 -6.20
CA ILE A 185 17.93 2.70 -5.22
C ILE A 185 17.45 1.43 -5.96
N PRO A 186 18.33 0.45 -6.20
CA PRO A 186 18.09 -0.61 -7.18
C PRO A 186 17.05 -1.64 -6.74
N THR A 187 16.82 -1.83 -5.43
CA THR A 187 15.91 -2.88 -4.92
C THR A 187 15.23 -2.47 -3.61
N ALA A 188 14.03 -3.02 -3.36
CA ALA A 188 13.28 -2.83 -2.12
C ALA A 188 14.05 -3.28 -0.85
N ARG A 189 15.03 -4.19 -1.00
CA ARG A 189 15.93 -4.58 0.11
C ARG A 189 16.76 -3.41 0.63
N ASN A 190 17.10 -2.44 -0.23
CA ASN A 190 17.95 -1.30 0.13
C ASN A 190 17.15 -0.08 0.63
N TYR A 191 15.82 -0.19 0.74
CA TYR A 191 14.93 0.90 1.16
C TYR A 191 14.81 1.08 2.68
N ARG A 192 15.46 0.24 3.49
CA ARG A 192 15.22 0.12 4.94
C ARG A 192 15.27 1.47 5.69
N LEU A 193 16.27 2.30 5.44
CA LEU A 193 16.38 3.63 6.08
C LEU A 193 15.22 4.56 5.70
N TRP A 194 14.90 4.65 4.40
CA TRP A 194 13.81 5.49 3.87
C TRP A 194 12.45 5.06 4.42
N VAL A 195 12.23 3.76 4.51
CA VAL A 195 10.99 3.20 5.03
C VAL A 195 10.86 3.45 6.54
N PHE A 196 11.96 3.40 7.29
CA PHE A 196 11.97 3.72 8.72
C PHE A 196 11.63 5.19 8.98
N ILE A 197 12.19 6.11 8.19
CA ILE A 197 11.82 7.53 8.24
C ILE A 197 10.35 7.71 7.88
N GLY A 198 9.88 7.03 6.83
CA GLY A 198 8.48 7.09 6.40
C GLY A 198 7.49 6.64 7.47
N ILE A 199 7.74 5.50 8.13
CA ILE A 199 6.84 5.03 9.19
C ILE A 199 6.89 5.94 10.42
N PHE A 200 8.06 6.45 10.80
CA PHE A 200 8.19 7.38 11.92
C PHE A 200 7.40 8.66 11.67
N MET A 201 7.58 9.29 10.50
CA MET A 201 6.90 10.52 10.13
C MET A 201 5.38 10.33 10.05
N THR A 202 4.91 9.25 9.42
CA THR A 202 3.47 8.98 9.31
C THR A 202 2.82 8.64 10.65
N THR A 203 3.52 7.90 11.52
CA THR A 203 3.07 7.66 12.91
C THR A 203 2.93 8.96 13.67
N TYR A 204 3.98 9.80 13.61
CA TYR A 204 4.00 11.10 14.27
C TYR A 204 2.84 11.97 13.79
N THR A 205 2.63 12.09 12.48
CA THR A 205 1.54 12.90 11.91
C THR A 205 0.17 12.39 12.33
N ALA A 206 -0.08 11.07 12.28
CA ALA A 206 -1.38 10.49 12.65
C ALA A 206 -1.72 10.74 14.14
N TRP A 207 -0.75 10.52 15.03
CA TRP A 207 -0.95 10.78 16.46
C TRP A 207 -0.98 12.27 16.79
N TYR A 208 -0.19 13.08 16.09
CA TYR A 208 -0.27 14.54 16.20
C TYR A 208 -1.67 15.05 15.86
N PHE A 209 -2.26 14.61 14.74
CA PHE A 209 -3.63 15.02 14.40
C PHE A 209 -4.66 14.54 15.42
N THR A 210 -4.52 13.30 15.90
CA THR A 210 -5.39 12.74 16.96
C THR A 210 -5.35 13.62 18.21
N ILE A 211 -4.15 13.93 18.70
CA ILE A 211 -3.93 14.75 19.91
C ILE A 211 -4.35 16.20 19.68
N ALA A 212 -3.94 16.81 18.57
CA ALA A 212 -4.27 18.19 18.24
C ALA A 212 -5.79 18.39 18.14
N SER A 213 -6.51 17.41 17.58
CA SER A 213 -7.97 17.45 17.50
C SER A 213 -8.64 17.39 18.88
N ILE A 214 -8.05 16.70 19.86
CA ILE A 214 -8.55 16.70 21.25
C ILE A 214 -8.33 18.05 21.93
N PHE A 215 -7.16 18.67 21.74
CA PHE A 215 -6.74 19.81 22.56
C PHE A 215 -7.04 21.19 21.95
N PHE A 216 -7.06 21.33 20.62
CA PHE A 216 -7.29 22.61 19.94
C PHE A 216 -8.76 22.87 19.58
N GLU A 217 -9.66 22.02 20.08
CA GLU A 217 -11.08 22.12 19.77
C GLU A 217 -11.73 23.36 20.40
N LYS A 218 -12.37 24.19 19.56
CA LYS A 218 -13.50 25.02 19.99
C LYS A 218 -14.77 24.24 19.64
N HIS A 219 -15.27 23.45 20.58
CA HIS A 219 -16.58 22.81 20.47
C HIS A 219 -17.64 23.90 20.36
N ASP A 220 -17.99 24.30 19.13
CA ASP A 220 -19.12 25.17 18.93
C ASP A 220 -20.38 24.32 19.19
N LYS A 221 -21.10 24.60 20.28
CA LYS A 221 -22.23 23.77 20.78
C LYS A 221 -23.40 23.65 19.80
N HIS A 222 -23.34 24.38 18.68
CA HIS A 222 -24.34 24.40 17.62
C HIS A 222 -23.94 23.58 16.38
N VAL A 223 -22.86 22.79 16.45
CA VAL A 223 -22.41 21.94 15.35
C VAL A 223 -23.36 20.76 15.17
N GLN A 224 -24.17 20.80 14.10
CA GLN A 224 -24.90 19.63 13.62
C GLN A 224 -23.95 18.74 12.81
N HIS A 225 -23.57 17.61 13.38
CA HIS A 225 -22.91 16.54 12.62
C HIS A 225 -23.94 15.90 11.68
N SER A 226 -24.00 16.35 10.42
CA SER A 226 -24.83 15.70 9.43
C SER A 226 -24.12 14.48 8.86
N GLY A 227 -24.78 13.31 8.92
CA GLY A 227 -24.39 12.14 8.14
C GLY A 227 -24.52 12.38 6.63
N PRO A 228 -24.31 11.34 5.79
CA PRO A 228 -24.20 11.49 4.33
C PRO A 228 -25.37 12.28 3.73
N VAL A 229 -25.09 13.46 3.19
CA VAL A 229 -26.12 14.37 2.64
C VAL A 229 -26.54 14.01 1.21
N SER A 230 -25.82 13.08 0.56
CA SER A 230 -26.12 12.62 -0.80
C SER A 230 -25.60 11.20 -1.06
N LYS A 231 -26.38 10.41 -1.84
CA LYS A 231 -25.97 9.07 -2.31
C LYS A 231 -24.66 9.11 -3.09
N ILE A 232 -24.42 10.17 -3.86
CA ILE A 232 -23.19 10.31 -4.66
C ILE A 232 -21.98 10.40 -3.73
N GLN A 233 -22.05 11.28 -2.71
CA GLN A 233 -20.96 11.43 -1.74
C GLN A 233 -20.70 10.13 -0.98
N TYR A 234 -21.77 9.42 -0.57
CA TYR A 234 -21.64 8.13 0.10
C TYR A 234 -20.82 7.12 -0.72
N PHE A 235 -21.16 6.93 -1.99
CA PHE A 235 -20.42 6.00 -2.86
C PHE A 235 -19.03 6.51 -3.24
N THR A 236 -18.85 7.83 -3.41
CA THR A 236 -17.51 8.43 -3.58
C THR A 236 -16.62 8.12 -2.38
N GLY A 237 -17.11 8.27 -1.15
CA GLY A 237 -16.38 7.89 0.05
C GLY A 237 -16.05 6.39 0.08
N ALA A 238 -17.01 5.53 -0.28
CA ALA A 238 -16.78 4.09 -0.32
C ALA A 238 -15.64 3.71 -1.28
N THR A 239 -15.59 4.35 -2.45
CA THR A 239 -14.52 4.13 -3.44
C THR A 239 -13.16 4.63 -2.97
N ASN A 240 -13.11 5.70 -2.17
CA ASN A 240 -11.87 6.13 -1.53
C ASN A 240 -11.35 5.08 -0.56
N ASN A 241 -12.22 4.50 0.27
CA ASN A 241 -11.86 3.41 1.18
C ASN A 241 -11.34 2.16 0.45
N ILE A 242 -11.92 1.80 -0.71
CA ILE A 242 -11.41 0.69 -1.55
C ILE A 242 -9.95 0.94 -1.92
N TYR A 243 -9.66 2.13 -2.46
CA TYR A 243 -8.31 2.45 -2.91
C TYR A 243 -7.32 2.50 -1.75
N THR A 244 -7.75 3.03 -0.60
CA THR A 244 -6.97 3.15 0.64
C THR A 244 -6.37 1.82 1.12
N PHE A 245 -7.07 0.72 0.95
CA PHE A 245 -6.58 -0.62 1.31
C PHE A 245 -6.12 -1.45 0.09
N GLY A 246 -6.13 -0.86 -1.10
CA GLY A 246 -5.91 -1.54 -2.38
C GLY A 246 -4.47 -1.52 -2.90
N ASN A 247 -3.46 -1.11 -2.13
CA ASN A 247 -2.08 -0.99 -2.63
C ASN A 247 -1.32 -2.34 -2.69
N HIS A 248 -1.91 -3.37 -3.32
CA HIS A 248 -1.30 -4.72 -3.44
C HIS A 248 -0.47 -4.92 -4.71
N ALA A 249 -0.40 -3.90 -5.57
CA ALA A 249 0.48 -3.85 -6.75
C ALA A 249 1.95 -4.16 -6.42
N LEU A 250 2.40 -3.74 -5.23
CA LEU A 250 3.78 -3.89 -4.74
C LEU A 250 3.99 -5.16 -3.91
N THR A 251 2.94 -5.93 -3.62
CA THR A 251 3.01 -7.09 -2.72
C THR A 251 4.06 -8.09 -3.17
N LEU A 252 4.12 -8.42 -4.46
CA LEU A 252 5.06 -9.44 -4.95
C LEU A 252 6.51 -8.96 -4.94
N GLU A 253 6.74 -7.67 -5.16
CA GLU A 253 8.09 -7.09 -5.09
C GLU A 253 8.61 -7.12 -3.64
N ILE A 254 7.74 -6.89 -2.66
CA ILE A 254 8.07 -7.02 -1.23
C ILE A 254 8.31 -8.50 -0.88
N VAL A 255 7.47 -9.41 -1.38
CA VAL A 255 7.56 -10.84 -1.11
C VAL A 255 8.84 -11.45 -1.70
N GLU A 256 9.21 -11.10 -2.93
CA GLU A 256 10.47 -11.55 -3.55
C GLU A 256 11.68 -10.97 -2.81
N ALA A 257 11.56 -9.77 -2.25
CA ALA A 257 12.60 -9.20 -1.42
C ALA A 257 12.76 -9.91 -0.06
N MET A 258 11.79 -10.70 0.40
CA MET A 258 11.87 -11.42 1.68
C MET A 258 12.75 -12.66 1.63
N ASP A 259 13.49 -12.92 2.71
CA ASP A 259 14.23 -14.18 2.88
C ASP A 259 13.29 -15.39 3.04
N LYS A 260 12.10 -15.16 3.62
CA LYS A 260 11.07 -16.20 3.83
C LYS A 260 9.71 -15.73 3.29
N PRO A 261 9.47 -15.81 1.97
CA PRO A 261 8.24 -15.33 1.32
C PRO A 261 6.95 -15.82 2.00
N ARG A 262 6.90 -17.10 2.41
CA ARG A 262 5.74 -17.73 3.06
C ARG A 262 5.23 -17.01 4.33
N LYS A 263 6.09 -16.23 5.00
CA LYS A 263 5.72 -15.47 6.20
C LYS A 263 4.94 -14.19 5.89
N TYR A 264 4.95 -13.71 4.64
CA TYR A 264 4.35 -12.42 4.28
C TYR A 264 2.85 -12.34 4.60
N LYS A 265 2.12 -13.45 4.48
CA LYS A 265 0.67 -13.50 4.82
C LYS A 265 0.38 -12.99 6.23
N ILE A 266 1.23 -13.32 7.20
CA ILE A 266 1.08 -12.89 8.59
C ILE A 266 1.59 -11.44 8.73
N THR A 267 2.72 -11.12 8.09
CA THR A 267 3.28 -9.77 8.04
C THR A 267 2.27 -8.74 7.53
N ASN A 268 1.53 -9.05 6.47
CA ASN A 268 0.52 -8.17 5.89
C ASN A 268 -0.65 -7.93 6.85
N VAL A 269 -1.12 -8.96 7.57
CA VAL A 269 -2.16 -8.79 8.60
C VAL A 269 -1.68 -7.86 9.71
N TYR A 270 -0.45 -8.01 10.20
CA TYR A 270 0.10 -7.10 11.20
C TYR A 270 0.28 -5.67 10.69
N ALA A 271 0.62 -5.49 9.40
CA ALA A 271 0.68 -4.17 8.78
C ALA A 271 -0.70 -3.49 8.78
N ILE A 272 -1.75 -4.22 8.38
CA ILE A 272 -3.12 -3.71 8.36
C ILE A 272 -3.64 -3.40 9.77
N LEU A 273 -3.37 -4.26 10.75
CA LEU A 273 -3.73 -4.00 12.14
C LEU A 273 -3.08 -2.73 12.68
N TYR A 274 -1.80 -2.52 12.37
CA TYR A 274 -1.10 -1.30 12.74
C TYR A 274 -1.65 -0.07 12.01
N ILE A 275 -1.98 -0.18 10.73
CA ILE A 275 -2.63 0.92 10.00
C ILE A 275 -3.95 1.29 10.68
N PHE A 276 -4.74 0.33 11.17
CA PHE A 276 -5.94 0.63 11.94
C PHE A 276 -5.68 1.40 13.24
N THR A 277 -4.57 1.14 13.94
CA THR A 277 -4.23 1.92 15.15
C THR A 277 -3.89 3.38 14.83
N LEU A 278 -3.37 3.66 13.64
CA LEU A 278 -3.10 5.04 13.21
C LEU A 278 -4.36 5.73 12.68
N THR A 279 -5.22 4.98 11.99
CA THR A 279 -6.26 5.54 11.13
C THR A 279 -7.61 5.65 11.80
N LEU A 280 -7.97 4.72 12.70
CA LEU A 280 -9.23 4.79 13.43
C LEU A 280 -9.25 5.96 14.42
N PRO A 281 -8.20 6.20 15.24
CA PRO A 281 -8.21 7.33 16.18
C PRO A 281 -8.17 8.68 15.46
N SER A 282 -7.25 8.85 14.50
CA SER A 282 -7.12 10.11 13.75
C SER A 282 -8.41 10.45 13.01
N ALA A 283 -8.96 9.52 12.23
CA ALA A 283 -10.16 9.79 11.45
C ALA A 283 -11.40 10.03 12.32
N PHE A 284 -11.55 9.30 13.44
CA PHE A 284 -12.68 9.51 14.36
C PHE A 284 -12.65 10.89 15.02
N ILE A 285 -11.49 11.28 15.57
CA ILE A 285 -11.36 12.53 16.31
C ILE A 285 -11.32 13.73 15.37
N GLU A 286 -10.65 13.63 14.22
CA GLU A 286 -10.66 14.72 13.22
C GLU A 286 -12.05 14.94 12.64
N PHE A 287 -12.82 13.88 12.40
CA PHE A 287 -14.22 14.01 11.98
C PHE A 287 -15.04 14.73 13.05
N ALA A 288 -14.88 14.35 14.32
CA ALA A 288 -15.57 14.98 15.44
C ALA A 288 -15.18 16.47 15.60
N ALA A 289 -13.90 16.81 15.41
CA ALA A 289 -13.37 18.14 15.70
C ALA A 289 -13.46 19.16 14.54
N PHE A 290 -13.30 18.74 13.27
CA PHE A 290 -12.98 19.69 12.17
C PHE A 290 -13.93 19.69 10.97
N VAL A 291 -14.85 18.73 10.84
CA VAL A 291 -15.69 18.62 9.63
C VAL A 291 -16.77 19.69 9.53
N VAL A 292 -17.12 20.41 10.59
CA VAL A 292 -18.10 21.52 10.50
C VAL A 292 -17.45 22.91 10.41
N PRO A 293 -16.39 23.23 11.17
CA PRO A 293 -15.69 24.51 11.04
C PRO A 293 -15.02 24.70 9.68
N VAL A 294 -14.43 23.65 9.09
CA VAL A 294 -13.72 23.76 7.81
C VAL A 294 -14.69 24.04 6.65
N PHE A 295 -15.85 23.37 6.60
CA PHE A 295 -16.86 23.65 5.58
C PHE A 295 -17.45 25.06 5.74
N ALA A 296 -17.73 25.49 6.98
CA ALA A 296 -18.23 26.83 7.26
C ALA A 296 -17.21 27.95 6.99
N MET A 297 -15.91 27.70 7.24
CA MET A 297 -14.83 28.65 6.96
C MET A 297 -14.57 28.85 5.47
N TRP A 298 -14.55 27.76 4.68
CA TRP A 298 -14.37 27.86 3.22
C TRP A 298 -15.60 28.46 2.53
N GLU A 299 -16.80 28.16 3.03
CA GLU A 299 -18.02 28.80 2.55
C GLU A 299 -18.03 30.30 2.86
N LYS A 300 -17.57 30.72 4.06
CA LYS A 300 -17.44 32.12 4.48
C LYS A 300 -16.33 32.89 3.76
N LEU A 301 -15.16 32.28 3.54
CA LEU A 301 -14.02 32.91 2.88
C LEU A 301 -14.28 33.23 1.40
N LEU A 302 -15.13 32.45 0.73
CA LEU A 302 -15.41 32.59 -0.71
C LEU A 302 -16.73 33.33 -1.02
N GLY A 303 -17.49 33.77 -0.02
CA GLY A 303 -18.71 34.57 -0.23
C GLY A 303 -19.91 33.80 -0.83
N ILE A 304 -19.86 32.47 -0.86
CA ILE A 304 -20.80 31.63 -1.66
C ILE A 304 -22.13 31.36 -0.94
N HIS A 305 -22.27 31.81 0.32
CA HIS A 305 -23.44 31.57 1.19
C HIS A 305 -24.75 32.23 0.68
N CYS A 306 -24.69 33.06 -0.37
CA CYS A 306 -25.86 33.69 -0.98
C CYS A 306 -26.10 33.31 -2.46
N SER A 307 -25.30 32.40 -3.06
CA SER A 307 -25.40 32.08 -4.50
C SER A 307 -26.00 30.69 -4.77
N GLN A 308 -27.04 30.65 -5.60
CA GLN A 308 -27.82 29.46 -5.96
C GLN A 308 -27.19 28.61 -7.09
N ASN A 309 -26.02 28.99 -7.61
CA ASN A 309 -25.39 28.32 -8.75
C ASN A 309 -24.50 27.15 -8.32
N TYR A 310 -25.04 25.93 -8.39
CA TYR A 310 -24.34 24.68 -8.02
C TYR A 310 -23.16 24.30 -8.94
N ILE A 311 -23.10 24.82 -10.18
CA ILE A 311 -22.07 24.46 -11.16
C ILE A 311 -20.68 25.00 -10.75
N LEU A 312 -20.61 26.17 -10.10
CA LEU A 312 -19.34 26.73 -9.63
C LEU A 312 -18.77 25.98 -8.41
N LYS A 313 -19.64 25.34 -7.61
CA LYS A 313 -19.24 24.55 -6.41
C LYS A 313 -18.45 23.29 -6.76
N SER A 314 -18.64 22.72 -7.96
CA SER A 314 -17.95 21.49 -8.39
C SER A 314 -16.55 21.73 -9.00
N ILE A 315 -16.22 22.95 -9.41
CA ILE A 315 -14.99 23.25 -10.17
C ILE A 315 -13.78 23.51 -9.24
N MET A 316 -14.02 23.79 -7.94
CA MET A 316 -12.95 24.14 -6.98
C MET A 316 -12.63 23.09 -5.92
N LEU A 317 -13.23 21.89 -5.98
CA LEU A 317 -12.78 20.77 -5.15
C LEU A 317 -11.41 20.30 -5.65
N PRO A 318 -10.39 20.14 -4.77
CA PRO A 318 -9.09 19.68 -5.20
C PRO A 318 -9.28 18.29 -5.82
N PHE A 319 -8.83 18.14 -7.07
CA PHE A 319 -8.95 16.93 -7.88
C PHE A 319 -8.47 15.64 -7.20
N PHE A 320 -7.77 15.74 -6.07
CA PHE A 320 -7.36 14.65 -5.20
C PHE A 320 -8.49 13.66 -4.90
N GLY A 321 -9.65 14.10 -4.40
CA GLY A 321 -10.76 13.20 -4.05
C GLY A 321 -11.40 12.52 -5.25
N SER A 322 -11.54 13.24 -6.37
CA SER A 322 -12.16 12.72 -7.61
C SER A 322 -11.24 11.70 -8.30
N ILE A 323 -9.93 11.98 -8.37
CA ILE A 323 -8.94 11.03 -8.89
C ILE A 323 -8.92 9.78 -8.01
N ASN A 324 -8.87 9.94 -6.69
CA ASN A 324 -8.87 8.83 -5.73
C ASN A 324 -10.10 7.92 -5.89
N SER A 325 -11.27 8.53 -6.09
CA SER A 325 -12.52 7.82 -6.31
C SER A 325 -12.54 7.04 -7.63
N VAL A 326 -12.09 7.63 -8.75
CA VAL A 326 -12.02 6.96 -10.05
C VAL A 326 -11.01 5.80 -10.02
N VAL A 327 -9.83 6.04 -9.43
CA VAL A 327 -8.78 5.03 -9.28
C VAL A 327 -9.26 3.88 -8.41
N GLY A 328 -9.95 4.16 -7.30
CA GLY A 328 -10.55 3.14 -6.44
C GLY A 328 -11.65 2.33 -7.12
N ALA A 329 -12.62 3.01 -7.72
CA ALA A 329 -13.80 2.40 -8.31
C ALA A 329 -13.48 1.49 -9.49
N ILE A 330 -12.50 1.86 -10.32
CA ILE A 330 -12.22 1.14 -11.57
C ILE A 330 -10.91 0.36 -11.45
N ILE A 331 -9.81 1.08 -11.21
CA ILE A 331 -8.48 0.51 -11.37
C ILE A 331 -8.16 -0.44 -10.22
N SER A 332 -8.38 -0.01 -8.97
CA SER A 332 -8.16 -0.82 -7.78
C SER A 332 -9.16 -1.98 -7.71
N SER A 333 -10.45 -1.70 -7.91
CA SER A 333 -11.47 -2.76 -7.92
C SER A 333 -11.14 -3.89 -8.89
N ILE A 334 -10.73 -3.57 -10.13
CA ILE A 334 -10.38 -4.59 -11.12
C ILE A 334 -9.01 -5.21 -10.83
N GLY A 335 -7.96 -4.38 -10.75
CA GLY A 335 -6.57 -4.87 -10.66
C GLY A 335 -6.24 -5.57 -9.35
N VAL A 336 -6.88 -5.17 -8.26
CA VAL A 336 -6.52 -5.57 -6.90
C VAL A 336 -7.49 -6.58 -6.33
N TYR A 337 -8.78 -6.47 -6.60
CA TYR A 337 -9.78 -7.36 -5.99
C TYR A 337 -10.30 -8.40 -6.97
N ILE A 338 -10.70 -7.99 -8.17
CA ILE A 338 -11.33 -8.89 -9.15
C ILE A 338 -10.29 -9.78 -9.84
N LEU A 339 -9.22 -9.20 -10.39
CA LEU A 339 -8.26 -9.92 -11.22
C LEU A 339 -7.55 -11.06 -10.47
N PRO A 340 -7.05 -10.89 -9.23
CA PRO A 340 -6.44 -12.00 -8.48
C PRO A 340 -7.46 -13.10 -8.14
N CYS A 341 -8.70 -12.74 -7.78
CA CYS A 341 -9.74 -13.70 -7.48
C CYS A 341 -10.14 -14.52 -8.72
N LEU A 342 -10.32 -13.86 -9.87
CA LEU A 342 -10.61 -14.55 -11.13
C LEU A 342 -9.47 -15.48 -11.54
N ALA A 343 -8.22 -15.01 -11.46
CA ALA A 343 -7.06 -15.83 -11.76
C ALA A 343 -7.01 -17.08 -10.87
N PHE A 344 -7.22 -16.90 -9.56
CA PHE A 344 -7.27 -18.01 -8.61
C PHE A 344 -8.39 -19.01 -8.90
N MET A 345 -9.59 -18.52 -9.21
CA MET A 345 -10.73 -19.39 -9.56
C MET A 345 -10.48 -20.20 -10.84
N VAL A 346 -9.87 -19.59 -11.86
CA VAL A 346 -9.55 -20.26 -13.13
C VAL A 346 -8.47 -21.33 -12.92
N ILE A 347 -7.40 -20.98 -12.21
CA ILE A 347 -6.27 -21.89 -11.94
C ILE A 347 -6.73 -23.08 -11.08
N ARG A 348 -7.52 -22.82 -10.03
CA ARG A 348 -8.01 -23.83 -9.08
C ARG A 348 -9.31 -24.52 -9.51
N ARG A 349 -9.71 -24.41 -10.78
CA ARG A 349 -10.96 -25.00 -11.30
C ARG A 349 -10.97 -26.52 -11.23
N HIS A 350 -9.83 -27.17 -11.45
CA HIS A 350 -9.70 -28.63 -11.49
C HIS A 350 -9.23 -29.20 -10.13
N LYS A 351 -9.74 -30.37 -9.71
CA LYS A 351 -9.40 -30.96 -8.40
C LYS A 351 -7.90 -31.20 -8.22
N GLU A 352 -7.21 -31.67 -9.27
CA GLU A 352 -5.76 -31.92 -9.27
C GLU A 352 -4.93 -30.67 -8.95
N SER A 353 -5.41 -29.48 -9.32
CA SER A 353 -4.74 -28.20 -9.03
C SER A 353 -4.91 -27.72 -7.58
N ARG A 354 -5.72 -28.41 -6.76
CA ARG A 354 -6.00 -28.03 -5.37
C ARG A 354 -5.17 -28.79 -4.33
N GLU A 355 -4.50 -29.86 -4.75
CA GLU A 355 -3.76 -30.78 -3.86
C GLU A 355 -2.25 -30.46 -3.76
N VAL A 356 -1.80 -29.35 -4.37
CA VAL A 356 -0.39 -28.91 -4.38
C VAL A 356 -0.11 -27.86 -3.29
#